data_AF-A0A938DP21-F1
#
_entry.id   AF-A0A938DP21-F1
#
_cell.length_a   1.000
_cell.length_b   1.000
_cell.length_c   1.000
_cell.angle_alpha   90.00
_cell.angle_beta   90.00
_cell.angle_gamma   90.00
#
_symmetry.space_group_name_H-M   'P 1'
#
loop_
_entity.id
_entity.type
_entity.pdbx_description
1 polymer ?
#
loop_
_entity_poly.entity_id
_entity_poly.type
_entity_poly.pdbx_seq_one_letter_code
_entity_poly.pdbx_strand_id
1 'polypeptide(L)'
;MENSVPASPAVSEGTPHVGLAEFVERAHERWNWRWRSWTRWPLSWPIVLVALLTVVVDVATAWMDVSLGTMGRVPMSPALPLGVVLACMVGLRRLGLDPANRRAWREFLIVSSAALLWAAYSYAVNIGGTEEAVGLVLAALGEELVYRLAVLIVVGALVAKLTGHNWRNAEDWGPVAGISALIAGGVIFTALPGHVAQMNSALTALPFASLGVVLGYAVLRTGALFPAVVVHAFLNIATIAVLAGEVSGEMRAALALTALVALVSGTIVAGVRLGMLRKEPVAIDLRRAGTGG
;
A
#
# COMPACT_ATOMS: atom_id res chain seq x y z
N MET A 1 -14.82 -3.95 -84.53
CA MET A 1 -14.99 -4.34 -83.11
C MET A 1 -13.59 -4.37 -82.51
N GLU A 2 -13.17 -3.25 -81.95
CA GLU A 2 -11.87 -3.07 -81.30
C GLU A 2 -11.98 -3.50 -79.84
N ASN A 3 -11.22 -4.53 -79.45
CA ASN A 3 -11.08 -4.96 -78.07
C ASN A 3 -10.06 -4.05 -77.37
N SER A 4 -10.54 -3.13 -76.55
CA SER A 4 -9.70 -2.35 -75.64
C SER A 4 -9.35 -3.18 -74.41
N VAL A 5 -8.06 -3.39 -74.18
CA VAL A 5 -7.52 -4.02 -72.97
C VAL A 5 -7.62 -3.01 -71.81
N PRO A 6 -8.11 -3.39 -70.61
CA PRO A 6 -8.13 -2.48 -69.47
C PRO A 6 -6.70 -2.22 -68.98
N ALA A 7 -6.35 -0.95 -68.83
CA ALA A 7 -5.09 -0.53 -68.22
C ALA A 7 -5.03 -0.98 -66.75
N SER A 8 -3.97 -1.71 -66.38
CA SER A 8 -3.66 -2.01 -64.97
C SER A 8 -3.53 -0.70 -64.18
N PRO A 9 -4.09 -0.61 -62.96
CA PRO A 9 -3.85 0.54 -62.11
C PRO A 9 -2.37 0.61 -61.77
N ALA A 10 -1.78 1.79 -61.98
CA ALA A 10 -0.42 2.09 -61.53
C ALA A 10 -0.36 1.88 -60.02
N VAL A 11 0.43 0.89 -59.59
CA VAL A 11 0.82 0.73 -58.20
C VAL A 11 1.60 1.98 -57.85
N SER A 12 1.05 2.85 -56.99
CA SER A 12 1.79 4.03 -56.55
C SER A 12 3.00 3.55 -55.75
N GLU A 13 4.19 3.70 -56.31
CA GLU A 13 5.48 3.55 -55.64
C GLU A 13 5.61 4.65 -54.58
N GLY A 14 4.93 4.45 -53.46
CA GLY A 14 4.82 5.45 -52.40
C GLY A 14 4.50 4.83 -51.05
N THR A 15 4.79 3.55 -50.84
CA THR A 15 4.89 3.04 -49.47
C THR A 15 6.15 3.65 -48.86
N PRO A 16 6.06 4.55 -47.85
CA PRO A 16 7.24 4.99 -47.15
C PRO A 16 7.90 3.74 -46.55
N HIS A 17 9.07 3.39 -47.08
CA HIS A 17 9.97 2.46 -46.41
C HIS A 17 10.40 3.13 -45.12
N VAL A 18 9.60 2.95 -44.06
CA VAL A 18 10.07 3.17 -42.69
C VAL A 18 11.20 2.17 -42.53
N GLY A 19 12.43 2.66 -42.66
CA GLY A 19 13.61 1.82 -42.63
C GLY A 19 13.61 1.04 -41.33
N LEU A 20 14.03 -0.22 -41.37
CA LEU A 20 14.19 -1.05 -40.18
C LEU A 20 15.03 -0.32 -39.10
N ALA A 21 15.95 0.55 -39.54
CA ALA A 21 16.69 1.49 -38.71
C ALA A 21 15.81 2.50 -37.96
N GLU A 22 14.84 3.15 -38.61
CA GLU A 22 13.93 4.12 -37.97
C GLU A 22 12.94 3.43 -37.01
N PHE A 23 12.54 2.19 -37.31
CA PHE A 23 11.77 1.35 -36.38
C PHE A 23 12.61 0.96 -35.16
N VAL A 24 13.88 0.60 -35.34
CA VAL A 24 14.83 0.30 -34.26
C VAL A 24 15.16 1.57 -33.45
N GLU A 25 15.27 2.74 -34.08
CA GLU A 25 15.51 4.03 -33.43
C GLU A 25 14.31 4.54 -32.64
N ARG A 26 13.07 4.24 -33.08
CA ARG A 26 11.83 4.51 -32.31
C ARG A 26 11.53 3.44 -31.26
N ALA A 27 12.01 2.21 -31.45
CA ALA A 27 11.90 1.10 -30.49
C ALA A 27 12.94 1.22 -29.35
N HIS A 28 14.06 1.91 -29.58
CA HIS A 28 14.79 2.58 -28.51
C HIS A 28 13.95 3.79 -28.04
N GLU A 29 13.43 3.93 -26.82
CA GLU A 29 13.68 3.19 -25.60
C GLU A 29 12.79 3.68 -24.45
N ARG A 30 11.54 4.08 -24.72
CA ARG A 30 10.65 4.49 -23.61
C ARG A 30 10.04 3.24 -22.96
N TRP A 31 10.78 2.68 -22.03
CA TRP A 31 10.31 1.65 -21.11
C TRP A 31 9.70 2.32 -19.88
N ASN A 32 8.47 1.96 -19.54
CA ASN A 32 7.84 2.42 -18.32
C ASN A 32 7.71 1.27 -17.32
N TRP A 33 8.03 1.55 -16.06
CA TRP A 33 7.72 0.66 -14.97
C TRP A 33 6.22 0.69 -14.71
N ARG A 34 5.56 -0.46 -14.82
CA ARG A 34 4.13 -0.62 -14.58
C ARG A 34 3.87 -1.71 -13.55
N TRP A 35 2.99 -1.37 -12.62
CA TRP A 35 2.38 -2.34 -11.73
C TRP A 35 1.29 -3.10 -12.48
N ARG A 36 1.38 -4.42 -12.49
CA ARG A 36 0.46 -5.29 -13.25
C ARG A 36 -0.94 -5.34 -12.67
N SER A 37 -1.02 -5.39 -11.34
CA SER A 37 -2.28 -5.55 -10.62
C SER A 37 -2.09 -5.11 -9.16
N TRP A 38 -3.17 -5.18 -8.40
CA TRP A 38 -3.10 -5.20 -6.94
C TRP A 38 -2.76 -6.60 -6.44
N THR A 39 -2.66 -6.75 -5.13
CA THR A 39 -2.45 -8.03 -4.46
C THR A 39 -3.61 -9.01 -4.67
N ARG A 40 -3.35 -10.29 -4.39
CA ARG A 40 -4.32 -11.38 -4.48
C ARG A 40 -4.91 -11.69 -3.12
N TRP A 41 -6.10 -11.15 -2.88
CA TRP A 41 -6.89 -11.49 -1.69
C TRP A 41 -8.19 -12.17 -2.13
N PRO A 42 -8.32 -13.49 -1.92
CA PRO A 42 -9.58 -14.18 -2.20
C PRO A 42 -10.60 -13.76 -1.14
N LEU A 43 -11.63 -13.02 -1.57
CA LEU A 43 -12.66 -12.48 -0.70
C LEU A 43 -13.96 -13.26 -0.87
N SER A 44 -14.56 -13.54 0.29
CA SER A 44 -15.92 -14.06 0.42
C SER A 44 -16.76 -13.05 1.21
N TRP A 45 -18.08 -13.19 1.16
CA TRP A 45 -18.97 -12.36 1.98
C TRP A 45 -18.62 -12.39 3.47
N PRO A 46 -18.35 -13.56 4.09
CA PRO A 46 -17.87 -13.61 5.48
C PRO A 46 -16.61 -12.77 5.73
N ILE A 47 -15.63 -12.78 4.83
CA ILE A 47 -14.40 -11.97 4.98
C ILE A 47 -14.73 -10.48 4.97
N VAL A 48 -15.56 -10.03 4.02
CA VAL A 48 -15.97 -8.63 3.92
C VAL A 48 -16.79 -8.20 5.14
N LEU A 49 -17.65 -9.08 5.67
CA LEU A 49 -18.42 -8.80 6.88
C LEU A 49 -17.52 -8.66 8.12
N VAL A 50 -16.58 -9.58 8.31
CA VAL A 50 -15.61 -9.47 9.42
C VAL A 50 -14.77 -8.21 9.27
N ALA A 51 -14.32 -7.87 8.05
CA ALA A 51 -13.61 -6.63 7.80
C ALA A 51 -14.44 -5.39 8.16
N LEU A 52 -15.72 -5.36 7.80
CA LEU A 52 -16.63 -4.28 8.16
C LEU A 52 -16.79 -4.17 9.68
N LEU A 53 -17.00 -5.29 10.37
CA LEU A 53 -17.11 -5.31 11.83
C LEU A 53 -15.82 -4.82 12.49
N THR A 54 -14.64 -5.26 12.00
CA THR A 54 -13.34 -4.77 12.48
C THR A 54 -13.25 -3.24 12.39
N VAL A 55 -13.61 -2.64 11.24
CA VAL A 55 -13.56 -1.18 11.06
C VAL A 55 -14.58 -0.48 11.96
N VAL A 56 -15.82 -0.96 12.00
CA VAL A 56 -16.89 -0.34 12.81
C VAL A 56 -16.55 -0.39 14.30
N VAL A 57 -16.11 -1.55 14.79
CA VAL A 57 -15.70 -1.70 16.20
C VAL A 57 -14.54 -0.79 16.51
N ASP A 58 -13.48 -0.78 15.69
CA ASP A 58 -12.30 0.05 15.95
C ASP A 58 -12.65 1.55 16.02
N VAL A 59 -13.31 2.06 14.97
CA VAL A 59 -13.67 3.48 14.88
C VAL A 59 -14.64 3.88 15.98
N ALA A 60 -15.69 3.09 16.22
CA ALA A 60 -16.68 3.42 17.25
C ALA A 60 -16.08 3.40 18.66
N THR A 61 -15.32 2.34 18.98
CA THR A 61 -14.70 2.22 20.31
C THR A 61 -13.61 3.26 20.55
N ALA A 62 -12.83 3.62 19.53
CA ALA A 62 -11.86 4.71 19.63
C ALA A 62 -12.54 6.06 19.97
N TRP A 63 -13.63 6.41 19.29
CA TRP A 63 -14.38 7.65 19.56
C TRP A 63 -15.17 7.63 20.88
N MET A 64 -15.50 6.44 21.38
CA MET A 64 -16.15 6.25 22.68
C MET A 64 -15.14 6.10 23.84
N ASP A 65 -13.83 6.15 23.56
CA ASP A 65 -12.75 5.91 24.53
C ASP A 65 -12.87 4.54 25.24
N VAL A 66 -13.22 3.50 24.48
CA VAL A 66 -13.36 2.12 24.96
C VAL A 66 -12.15 1.29 24.53
N SER A 67 -11.50 0.61 25.48
CA SER A 67 -10.37 -0.28 25.24
C SER A 67 -10.55 -1.66 25.88
N LEU A 68 -9.77 -2.66 25.44
CA LEU A 68 -9.68 -3.99 26.06
C LEU A 68 -8.78 -4.00 27.31
N GLY A 69 -8.34 -2.83 27.77
CA GLY A 69 -7.28 -2.66 28.76
C GLY A 69 -6.09 -1.93 28.15
N THR A 70 -5.03 -1.83 28.94
CA THR A 70 -3.82 -1.11 28.57
C THR A 70 -2.59 -2.02 28.68
N MET A 71 -1.57 -1.73 27.87
CA MET A 71 -0.22 -2.26 28.05
C MET A 71 0.70 -1.08 28.36
N GLY A 72 1.08 -0.93 29.62
CA GLY A 72 1.57 0.35 30.13
C GLY A 72 0.53 1.45 29.90
N ARG A 73 0.92 2.53 29.22
CA ARG A 73 0.01 3.64 28.85
C ARG A 73 -0.68 3.46 27.50
N VAL A 74 -0.45 2.36 26.78
CA VAL A 74 -1.03 2.16 25.45
C VAL A 74 -2.39 1.45 25.56
N PRO A 75 -3.50 2.09 25.19
CA PRO A 75 -4.81 1.42 25.16
C PRO A 75 -4.87 0.39 24.02
N MET A 76 -5.45 -0.78 24.30
CA MET A 76 -5.59 -1.85 23.32
C MET A 76 -6.96 -1.81 22.66
N SER A 77 -6.97 -1.74 21.32
CA SER A 77 -8.20 -1.68 20.54
C SER A 77 -9.05 -2.97 20.70
N PRO A 78 -10.36 -2.84 20.98
CA PRO A 78 -11.32 -3.94 20.90
C PRO A 78 -11.42 -4.64 19.54
N ALA A 79 -10.96 -3.99 18.47
CA ALA A 79 -10.95 -4.59 17.14
C ALA A 79 -9.74 -5.49 16.87
N LEU A 80 -8.70 -5.48 17.71
CA LEU A 80 -7.49 -6.28 17.50
C LEU A 80 -7.78 -7.78 17.30
N PRO A 81 -8.60 -8.45 18.13
CA PRO A 81 -8.95 -9.86 17.92
C PRO A 81 -9.67 -10.11 16.59
N LEU A 82 -10.58 -9.21 16.19
CA LEU A 82 -11.30 -9.30 14.91
C LEU A 82 -10.34 -9.11 13.72
N GLY A 83 -9.38 -8.19 13.84
CA GLY A 83 -8.30 -8.01 12.87
C GLY A 83 -7.45 -9.27 12.69
N VAL A 84 -7.10 -9.96 13.79
CA VAL A 84 -6.37 -11.23 13.74
C VAL A 84 -7.20 -12.32 13.05
N VAL A 85 -8.49 -12.44 13.39
CA VAL A 85 -9.41 -13.38 12.73
C VAL A 85 -9.49 -13.08 11.23
N LEU A 86 -9.65 -11.80 10.85
CA LEU A 86 -9.66 -11.37 9.46
C LEU A 86 -8.39 -11.78 8.72
N ALA A 87 -7.21 -11.55 9.32
CA ALA A 87 -5.93 -11.92 8.73
C ALA A 87 -5.83 -13.43 8.50
N CYS A 88 -6.31 -14.24 9.44
CA CYS A 88 -6.40 -15.69 9.31
C CYS A 88 -7.35 -16.10 8.18
N MET A 89 -8.52 -15.45 8.06
CA MET A 89 -9.51 -15.76 7.02
C MET A 89 -9.02 -15.39 5.60
N VAL A 90 -8.33 -14.25 5.45
CA VAL A 90 -7.69 -13.86 4.18
C VAL A 90 -6.52 -14.81 3.85
N GLY A 91 -5.89 -15.35 4.90
CA GLY A 91 -4.81 -16.31 4.84
C GLY A 91 -3.45 -15.64 4.95
N LEU A 92 -2.69 -16.01 5.97
CA LEU A 92 -1.38 -15.42 6.31
C LEU A 92 -0.37 -15.45 5.14
N ARG A 93 -0.42 -16.48 4.29
CA ARG A 93 0.41 -16.55 3.08
C ARG A 93 0.10 -15.42 2.09
N ARG A 94 -1.16 -14.98 1.99
CA ARG A 94 -1.62 -13.84 1.18
C ARG A 94 -1.30 -12.49 1.80
N LEU A 95 -0.87 -12.49 3.07
CA LEU A 95 -0.43 -11.32 3.82
C LEU A 95 1.11 -11.22 3.90
N GLY A 96 1.81 -11.88 2.98
CA GLY A 96 3.26 -11.79 2.81
C GLY A 96 4.09 -12.85 3.54
N LEU A 97 3.45 -13.82 4.19
CA LEU A 97 4.17 -14.91 4.88
C LEU A 97 4.53 -16.09 3.98
N ASP A 98 4.18 -16.07 2.70
CA ASP A 98 4.68 -17.07 1.76
C ASP A 98 6.21 -16.93 1.51
N PRO A 99 6.92 -17.99 1.10
CA PRO A 99 8.37 -17.95 0.92
C PRO A 99 8.86 -16.95 -0.14
N ALA A 100 8.10 -16.69 -1.21
CA ALA A 100 8.52 -15.76 -2.25
C ALA A 100 8.48 -14.33 -1.73
N ASN A 101 7.41 -13.98 -1.01
CA ASN A 101 7.24 -12.66 -0.40
C ASN A 101 8.25 -12.39 0.71
N ARG A 102 8.51 -13.38 1.59
CA ARG A 102 9.58 -13.30 2.60
C ARG A 102 10.96 -13.09 1.98
N ARG A 103 11.27 -13.74 0.85
CA ARG A 103 12.52 -13.50 0.11
C ARG A 103 12.54 -12.11 -0.53
N ALA A 104 11.41 -11.67 -1.09
CA ALA A 104 11.29 -10.38 -1.74
C ALA A 104 11.56 -9.21 -0.77
N TRP A 105 11.11 -9.34 0.48
CA TRP A 105 11.27 -8.35 1.55
C TRP A 105 12.42 -8.61 2.52
N ARG A 106 13.25 -9.63 2.28
CA ARG A 106 14.22 -10.13 3.26
C ARG A 106 15.13 -9.03 3.82
N GLU A 107 15.79 -8.26 2.96
CA GLU A 107 16.75 -7.25 3.40
C GLU A 107 16.07 -6.15 4.22
N PHE A 108 14.91 -5.68 3.75
CA PHE A 108 14.10 -4.70 4.47
C PHE A 108 13.68 -5.23 5.85
N LEU A 109 13.12 -6.44 5.90
CA LEU A 109 12.63 -7.00 7.17
C LEU A 109 13.77 -7.24 8.15
N ILE A 110 14.94 -7.70 7.71
CA ILE A 110 16.09 -7.89 8.61
C ILE A 110 16.54 -6.55 9.20
N VAL A 111 16.80 -5.55 8.34
CA VAL A 111 17.35 -4.26 8.78
C VAL A 111 16.31 -3.49 9.62
N SER A 112 15.08 -3.38 9.14
CA SER A 112 14.03 -2.62 9.83
C SER A 112 13.54 -3.31 11.09
N SER A 113 13.51 -4.65 11.16
CA SER A 113 13.20 -5.34 12.42
C SER A 113 14.31 -5.18 13.45
N ALA A 114 15.59 -5.21 13.04
CA ALA A 114 16.69 -4.93 13.95
C ALA A 114 16.62 -3.50 14.50
N ALA A 115 16.33 -2.52 13.64
CA ALA A 115 16.12 -1.13 14.05
C ALA A 115 14.91 -0.98 15.00
N LEU A 116 13.79 -1.65 14.70
CA LEU A 116 12.61 -1.67 15.57
C LEU A 116 12.92 -2.32 16.93
N LEU A 117 13.61 -3.45 16.95
CA LEU A 117 14.01 -4.11 18.20
C LEU A 117 14.92 -3.21 19.03
N TRP A 118 15.88 -2.54 18.40
CA TRP A 118 16.73 -1.57 19.09
C TRP A 118 15.94 -0.38 19.65
N ALA A 119 15.01 0.17 18.85
CA ALA A 119 14.15 1.26 19.29
C ALA A 119 13.25 0.85 20.46
N ALA A 120 12.63 -0.34 20.39
CA ALA A 120 11.79 -0.88 21.45
C ALA A 120 12.58 -1.17 22.73
N TYR A 121 13.79 -1.73 22.60
CA TYR A 121 14.69 -1.93 23.74
C TYR A 121 15.08 -0.61 24.38
N SER A 122 15.52 0.37 23.58
CA SER A 122 15.93 1.69 24.06
C SER A 122 14.76 2.42 24.74
N TYR A 123 13.57 2.32 24.16
CA TYR A 123 12.34 2.86 24.74
C TYR A 123 12.00 2.18 26.08
N ALA A 124 12.09 0.85 26.14
CA ALA A 124 11.78 0.10 27.34
C ALA A 124 12.73 0.44 28.50
N VAL A 125 14.01 0.62 28.22
CA VAL A 125 15.02 0.92 29.24
C VAL A 125 14.93 2.36 29.73
N ASN A 126 14.66 3.31 28.84
CA ASN A 126 14.80 4.74 29.16
C ASN A 126 13.47 5.49 29.36
N ILE A 127 12.32 4.93 28.94
CA ILE A 127 11.06 5.69 28.87
C ILE A 127 9.90 4.95 29.57
N GLY A 128 9.36 3.89 28.95
CA GLY A 128 8.04 3.34 29.31
C GLY A 128 8.04 1.89 29.79
N GLY A 129 9.22 1.27 29.96
CA GLY A 129 9.30 -0.15 30.31
C GLY A 129 8.96 -1.10 29.14
N THR A 130 9.17 -2.39 29.37
CA THR A 130 8.97 -3.43 28.34
C THR A 130 7.51 -3.60 27.95
N GLU A 131 6.58 -3.46 28.90
CA GLU A 131 5.15 -3.63 28.66
C GLU A 131 4.62 -2.58 27.68
N GLU A 132 4.97 -1.30 27.88
CA GLU A 132 4.56 -0.22 26.99
C GLU A 132 5.22 -0.33 25.61
N ALA A 133 6.50 -0.72 25.54
CA ALA A 133 7.19 -0.97 24.27
C ALA A 133 6.49 -2.06 23.43
N VAL A 134 6.07 -3.16 24.08
CA VAL A 134 5.29 -4.23 23.43
C VAL A 134 3.90 -3.72 23.05
N GLY A 135 3.26 -2.95 23.92
CA GLY A 135 1.98 -2.29 23.67
C GLY A 135 2.01 -1.44 22.40
N LEU A 136 3.06 -0.65 22.18
CA LEU A 136 3.21 0.19 20.97
C LEU A 136 3.34 -0.65 19.69
N VAL A 137 4.03 -1.79 19.74
CA VAL A 137 4.14 -2.71 18.60
C VAL A 137 2.79 -3.39 18.31
N LEU A 138 2.08 -3.81 19.36
CA LEU A 138 0.77 -4.44 19.21
C LEU A 138 -0.32 -3.45 18.76
N ALA A 139 -0.27 -2.20 19.22
CA ALA A 139 -1.12 -1.13 18.73
C ALA A 139 -0.89 -0.89 17.24
N ALA A 140 0.37 -0.78 16.81
CA ALA A 140 0.69 -0.66 15.38
C ALA A 140 0.18 -1.86 14.56
N LEU A 141 0.34 -3.09 15.06
CA LEU A 141 -0.23 -4.27 14.41
C LEU A 141 -1.76 -4.18 14.29
N GLY A 142 -2.45 -3.80 15.36
CA GLY A 142 -3.90 -3.62 15.37
C GLY A 142 -4.35 -2.58 14.35
N GLU A 143 -3.71 -1.42 14.35
CA GLU A 143 -4.00 -0.35 13.39
C GLU A 143 -3.72 -0.80 11.94
N GLU A 144 -2.65 -1.53 11.65
CA GLU A 144 -2.41 -2.04 10.30
C GLU A 144 -3.45 -3.09 9.87
N LEU A 145 -3.90 -3.95 10.78
CA LEU A 145 -4.99 -4.90 10.51
C LEU A 145 -6.32 -4.20 10.21
N VAL A 146 -6.60 -3.08 10.87
CA VAL A 146 -7.82 -2.29 10.62
C VAL A 146 -7.65 -1.47 9.34
N TYR A 147 -6.63 -0.62 9.25
CA TYR A 147 -6.55 0.43 8.24
C TYR A 147 -5.88 0.00 6.93
N ARG A 148 -4.99 -0.99 6.96
CA ARG A 148 -4.26 -1.48 5.77
C ARG A 148 -4.73 -2.86 5.31
N LEU A 149 -5.64 -3.49 6.06
CA LEU A 149 -6.33 -4.69 5.62
C LEU A 149 -7.85 -4.50 5.60
N ALA A 150 -8.50 -4.26 6.75
CA ALA A 150 -9.96 -4.25 6.82
C ALA A 150 -10.61 -3.11 5.99
N VAL A 151 -10.15 -1.86 6.15
CA VAL A 151 -10.64 -0.72 5.36
C VAL A 151 -10.41 -0.95 3.87
N LEU A 152 -9.22 -1.47 3.49
CA LEU A 152 -8.93 -1.73 2.09
C LEU A 152 -9.87 -2.78 1.49
N ILE A 153 -10.15 -3.85 2.25
CA ILE A 153 -11.11 -4.88 1.84
C ILE A 153 -12.52 -4.30 1.69
N VAL A 154 -13.02 -3.57 2.68
CA VAL A 154 -14.39 -3.05 2.68
C VAL A 154 -14.60 -2.07 1.52
N VAL A 155 -13.75 -1.05 1.43
CA VAL A 155 -13.90 0.02 0.44
C VAL A 155 -13.54 -0.48 -0.95
N GLY A 156 -12.45 -1.24 -1.08
CA GLY A 156 -12.02 -1.81 -2.36
C GLY A 156 -13.04 -2.77 -2.94
N ALA A 157 -13.57 -3.72 -2.14
CA ALA A 157 -14.61 -4.63 -2.60
C ALA A 157 -15.91 -3.90 -2.94
N LEU A 158 -16.33 -2.91 -2.14
CA LEU A 158 -17.53 -2.12 -2.42
C LEU A 158 -17.41 -1.35 -3.74
N VAL A 159 -16.32 -0.59 -3.93
CA VAL A 159 -16.11 0.20 -5.15
C VAL A 159 -15.93 -0.71 -6.37
N ALA A 160 -15.22 -1.84 -6.23
CA ALA A 160 -15.12 -2.83 -7.30
C ALA A 160 -16.49 -3.35 -7.70
N LYS A 161 -17.35 -3.70 -6.73
CA LYS A 161 -18.72 -4.16 -6.98
C LYS A 161 -19.57 -3.08 -7.67
N LEU A 162 -19.48 -1.82 -7.23
CA LEU A 162 -20.24 -0.69 -7.80
C LEU A 162 -19.78 -0.32 -9.21
N THR A 163 -18.52 -0.55 -9.53
CA THR A 163 -17.94 -0.28 -10.87
C THR A 163 -17.98 -1.48 -11.80
N GLY A 164 -18.66 -2.58 -11.41
CA GLY A 164 -18.81 -3.78 -12.24
C GLY A 164 -17.57 -4.69 -12.31
N HIS A 165 -16.55 -4.44 -11.49
CA HIS A 165 -15.35 -5.27 -11.39
C HIS A 165 -15.56 -6.46 -10.45
N ASN A 166 -14.67 -7.46 -10.53
CA ASN A 166 -14.71 -8.61 -9.64
C ASN A 166 -14.26 -8.22 -8.22
N TRP A 167 -15.22 -7.93 -7.35
CA TRP A 167 -14.94 -7.60 -5.96
C TRP A 167 -14.33 -8.74 -5.14
N ARG A 168 -14.47 -10.00 -5.60
CA ARG A 168 -14.02 -11.19 -4.87
C ARG A 168 -12.52 -11.41 -4.90
N ASN A 169 -11.78 -10.65 -5.71
CA ASN A 169 -10.33 -10.72 -5.71
C ASN A 169 -9.73 -9.33 -5.94
N ALA A 170 -8.87 -8.88 -5.02
CA ALA A 170 -8.27 -7.56 -5.10
C ALA A 170 -7.47 -7.33 -6.39
N GLU A 171 -6.90 -8.40 -6.98
CA GLU A 171 -6.17 -8.34 -8.25
C GLU A 171 -7.01 -7.74 -9.38
N ASP A 172 -8.32 -7.96 -9.35
CA ASP A 172 -9.27 -7.62 -10.41
C ASP A 172 -10.09 -6.36 -10.13
N TRP A 173 -9.81 -5.64 -9.03
CA TRP A 173 -10.58 -4.47 -8.60
C TRP A 173 -10.53 -3.28 -9.56
N GLY A 174 -9.55 -3.25 -10.46
CA GLY A 174 -9.27 -2.07 -11.29
C GLY A 174 -8.66 -0.91 -10.48
N PRO A 175 -8.18 0.14 -11.15
CA PRO A 175 -7.43 1.21 -10.51
C PRO A 175 -8.28 2.06 -9.56
N VAL A 176 -9.54 2.33 -9.92
CA VAL A 176 -10.45 3.20 -9.14
C VAL A 176 -10.68 2.63 -7.75
N ALA A 177 -11.09 1.36 -7.65
CA ALA A 177 -11.36 0.74 -6.37
C ALA A 177 -10.12 0.66 -5.46
N GLY A 178 -8.94 0.34 -6.02
CA GLY A 178 -7.69 0.35 -5.26
C GLY A 178 -7.33 1.74 -4.74
N ILE A 179 -7.43 2.77 -5.58
CA ILE A 179 -7.14 4.16 -5.16
C ILE A 179 -8.16 4.64 -4.11
N SER A 180 -9.46 4.37 -4.30
CA SER A 180 -10.49 4.72 -3.33
C SER A 180 -10.26 4.05 -1.98
N ALA A 181 -9.85 2.78 -1.98
CA ALA A 181 -9.49 2.06 -0.77
C ALA A 181 -8.31 2.72 -0.04
N LEU A 182 -7.25 3.12 -0.77
CA LEU A 182 -6.09 3.81 -0.20
C LEU A 182 -6.47 5.18 0.40
N ILE A 183 -7.26 5.97 -0.32
CA ILE A 183 -7.73 7.28 0.15
C ILE A 183 -8.58 7.10 1.41
N ALA A 184 -9.52 6.16 1.41
CA ALA A 184 -10.35 5.88 2.58
C ALA A 184 -9.50 5.41 3.77
N GLY A 185 -8.52 4.53 3.55
CA GLY A 185 -7.56 4.11 4.56
C GLY A 185 -6.82 5.30 5.18
N GLY A 186 -6.30 6.22 4.35
CA GLY A 186 -5.64 7.43 4.81
C GLY A 186 -6.56 8.38 5.58
N VAL A 187 -7.79 8.62 5.09
CA VAL A 187 -8.75 9.52 5.72
C VAL A 187 -9.24 8.99 7.06
N ILE A 188 -9.69 7.73 7.13
CA ILE A 188 -10.22 7.15 8.38
C ILE A 188 -9.11 7.05 9.42
N PHE A 189 -7.90 6.65 9.02
CA PHE A 189 -6.74 6.63 9.90
C PHE A 189 -6.44 8.02 10.48
N THR A 190 -6.48 9.05 9.64
CA THR A 190 -6.27 10.45 10.06
C THR A 190 -7.36 10.91 11.05
N ALA A 191 -8.60 10.46 10.87
CA ALA A 191 -9.74 10.85 11.70
C ALA A 191 -9.80 10.15 13.07
N LEU A 192 -8.81 9.34 13.45
CA LEU A 192 -8.75 8.75 14.79
C LEU A 192 -8.59 9.84 15.86
N PRO A 193 -9.27 9.75 17.01
CA PRO A 193 -9.24 10.81 18.04
C PRO A 193 -7.82 11.10 18.54
N GLY A 194 -6.98 10.07 18.68
CA GLY A 194 -5.57 10.24 19.05
C GLY A 194 -4.74 11.03 18.01
N HIS A 195 -5.08 10.93 16.73
CA HIS A 195 -4.45 11.72 15.67
C HIS A 195 -5.03 13.11 15.57
N VAL A 196 -6.36 13.25 15.67
CA VAL A 196 -7.06 14.54 15.68
C VAL A 196 -6.56 15.42 16.82
N ALA A 197 -6.32 14.86 18.00
CA ALA A 197 -5.75 15.58 19.15
C ALA A 197 -4.32 16.11 18.90
N GLN A 198 -3.60 15.55 17.92
CA GLN A 198 -2.26 16.01 17.52
C GLN A 198 -2.30 17.03 16.37
N MET A 199 -3.49 17.34 15.82
CA MET A 199 -3.65 18.26 14.71
C MET A 199 -4.05 19.64 15.20
N ASN A 200 -3.31 20.65 14.76
CA ASN A 200 -3.63 22.06 15.02
C ASN A 200 -4.23 22.75 13.77
N SER A 201 -4.25 22.07 12.62
CA SER A 201 -4.87 22.52 11.36
C SER A 201 -5.03 21.38 10.34
N ALA A 202 -5.71 21.65 9.22
CA ALA A 202 -5.78 20.71 8.10
C ALA A 202 -4.40 20.35 7.51
N LEU A 203 -3.43 21.27 7.54
CA LEU A 203 -2.07 21.00 7.06
C LEU A 203 -1.35 19.97 7.94
N THR A 204 -1.64 19.93 9.24
CA THR A 204 -1.08 18.92 10.15
C THR A 204 -1.74 17.54 10.01
N ALA A 205 -2.82 17.42 9.23
CA ALA A 205 -3.45 16.15 8.90
C ALA A 205 -2.73 15.41 7.75
N LEU A 206 -2.08 16.17 6.85
CA LEU A 206 -1.39 15.63 5.67
C LEU A 206 -0.36 14.54 5.99
N PRO A 207 0.49 14.65 7.03
CA PRO A 207 1.42 13.59 7.39
C PRO A 207 0.73 12.26 7.75
N PHE A 208 -0.37 12.30 8.49
CA PHE A 208 -1.14 11.10 8.86
C PHE A 208 -1.80 10.47 7.63
N ALA A 209 -2.45 11.28 6.81
CA ALA A 209 -3.11 10.79 5.59
C ALA A 209 -2.08 10.19 4.62
N SER A 210 -0.96 10.87 4.43
CA SER A 210 0.13 10.42 3.56
C SER A 210 0.76 9.12 4.06
N LEU A 211 1.02 9.01 5.37
CA LEU A 211 1.49 7.78 6.00
C LEU A 211 0.49 6.63 5.74
N GLY A 212 -0.80 6.86 5.99
CA GLY A 212 -1.86 5.88 5.76
C GLY A 212 -1.90 5.38 4.32
N VAL A 213 -1.81 6.29 3.35
CA VAL A 213 -1.78 5.95 1.92
C VAL A 213 -0.52 5.18 1.56
N VAL A 214 0.67 5.59 2.03
CA VAL A 214 1.94 4.93 1.67
C VAL A 214 2.02 3.52 2.25
N LEU A 215 1.64 3.33 3.52
CA LEU A 215 1.58 2.00 4.13
C LEU A 215 0.57 1.12 3.40
N GLY A 216 -0.64 1.63 3.17
CA GLY A 216 -1.67 0.92 2.42
C GLY A 216 -1.24 0.58 1.00
N TYR A 217 -0.49 1.46 0.33
CA TYR A 217 -0.01 1.22 -1.02
C TYR A 217 0.99 0.07 -1.05
N ALA A 218 1.93 0.01 -0.10
CA ALA A 218 2.88 -1.09 0.03
C ALA A 218 2.16 -2.44 0.23
N VAL A 219 1.16 -2.47 1.12
CA VAL A 219 0.35 -3.66 1.40
C VAL A 219 -0.48 -4.07 0.19
N LEU A 220 -1.20 -3.14 -0.43
CA LEU A 220 -2.09 -3.44 -1.55
C LEU A 220 -1.32 -3.83 -2.82
N ARG A 221 -0.09 -3.33 -3.00
CA ARG A 221 0.76 -3.69 -4.15
C ARG A 221 1.49 -5.00 -3.98
N THR A 222 1.92 -5.36 -2.78
CA THR A 222 2.78 -6.54 -2.57
C THR A 222 2.11 -7.67 -1.82
N GLY A 223 0.96 -7.40 -1.21
CA GLY A 223 0.29 -8.29 -0.27
C GLY A 223 1.00 -8.44 1.07
N ALA A 224 2.12 -7.76 1.32
CA ALA A 224 2.88 -7.92 2.55
C ALA A 224 2.43 -6.94 3.63
N LEU A 225 1.86 -7.45 4.72
CA LEU A 225 1.39 -6.61 5.83
C LEU A 225 2.54 -6.20 6.77
N PHE A 226 3.44 -7.13 7.07
CA PHE A 226 4.51 -6.93 8.07
C PHE A 226 5.44 -5.74 7.82
N PRO A 227 5.85 -5.41 6.58
CA PRO A 227 6.65 -4.22 6.34
C PRO A 227 5.98 -2.92 6.84
N ALA A 228 4.65 -2.81 6.68
CA ALA A 228 3.89 -1.68 7.17
C ALA A 228 3.82 -1.67 8.71
N VAL A 229 3.59 -2.83 9.34
CA VAL A 229 3.59 -2.98 10.81
C VAL A 229 4.93 -2.54 11.41
N VAL A 230 6.05 -2.98 10.83
CA VAL A 230 7.39 -2.64 11.35
C VAL A 230 7.64 -1.14 11.29
N VAL A 231 7.31 -0.50 10.15
CA VAL A 231 7.46 0.95 9.99
C VAL A 231 6.55 1.68 10.94
N HIS A 232 5.27 1.30 11.03
CA HIS A 232 4.31 1.95 11.90
C HIS A 232 4.73 1.85 13.38
N ALA A 233 5.09 0.65 13.86
CA ALA A 233 5.56 0.46 15.22
C ALA A 233 6.79 1.32 15.52
N PHE A 234 7.74 1.40 14.59
CA PHE A 234 8.91 2.26 14.73
C PHE A 234 8.55 3.74 14.85
N LEU A 235 7.59 4.22 14.04
CA LEU A 235 7.11 5.59 14.10
C LEU A 235 6.32 5.88 15.38
N ASN A 236 5.57 4.91 15.91
CA ASN A 236 4.87 5.05 17.19
C ASN A 236 5.89 5.24 18.31
N ILE A 237 6.91 4.38 18.39
CA ILE A 237 7.98 4.51 19.38
C ILE A 237 8.69 5.86 19.27
N ALA A 238 9.08 6.27 18.06
CA ALA A 238 9.73 7.56 17.85
C ALA A 238 8.83 8.75 18.24
N THR A 239 7.53 8.66 17.94
CA THR A 239 6.55 9.71 18.26
C THR A 239 6.35 9.83 19.77
N ILE A 240 6.15 8.72 20.47
CA ILE A 240 6.00 8.74 21.93
C ILE A 240 7.30 9.20 22.62
N ALA A 241 8.47 8.84 22.10
CA ALA A 241 9.74 9.35 22.62
C ALA A 241 9.88 10.88 22.49
N VAL A 242 9.38 11.48 21.40
CA VAL A 242 9.29 12.95 21.28
C VAL A 242 8.31 13.53 22.29
N LEU A 243 7.14 12.93 22.45
CA LEU A 243 6.15 13.40 23.42
C LEU A 243 6.65 13.30 24.87
N ALA A 244 7.54 12.36 25.15
CA ALA A 244 8.23 12.24 26.43
C ALA A 244 9.39 13.24 26.62
N GLY A 245 9.78 13.98 25.57
CA GLY A 245 10.88 14.94 25.62
C GLY A 245 12.27 14.33 25.40
N GLU A 246 12.36 13.03 25.07
CA GLU A 246 13.61 12.27 24.95
C GLU A 246 14.24 12.34 23.55
N VAL A 247 13.43 12.67 22.54
CA VAL A 247 13.86 12.79 21.14
C VAL A 247 13.39 14.13 20.59
N SER A 248 14.23 14.82 19.82
CA SER A 248 13.84 16.07 19.17
C SER A 248 12.83 15.84 18.04
N GLY A 249 11.96 16.82 17.79
CA GLY A 249 11.03 16.76 16.66
C GLY A 249 11.73 16.60 15.31
N GLU A 250 12.90 17.23 15.13
CA GLU A 250 13.74 17.10 13.93
C GLU A 250 14.26 15.68 13.74
N MET A 251 14.76 15.05 14.80
CA MET A 251 15.22 13.66 14.76
C MET A 251 14.05 12.73 14.40
N ARG A 252 12.87 12.91 15.00
CA ARG A 252 11.69 12.13 14.65
C ARG A 252 11.25 12.33 13.19
N ALA A 253 11.35 13.55 12.66
CA ALA A 253 11.08 13.81 11.25
C ALA A 253 12.09 13.11 10.33
N ALA A 254 13.38 13.14 10.67
CA ALA A 254 14.42 12.42 9.94
C ALA A 254 14.20 10.91 9.96
N LEU A 255 13.92 10.33 11.14
CA LEU A 255 13.58 8.93 11.31
C LEU A 255 12.36 8.53 10.49
N ALA A 256 11.32 9.37 10.48
CA ALA A 256 10.12 9.15 9.68
C ALA A 256 10.42 9.15 8.17
N LEU A 257 11.17 10.14 7.70
CA LEU A 257 11.57 10.22 6.30
C LEU A 257 12.39 8.99 5.90
N THR A 258 13.38 8.59 6.70
CA THR A 258 14.21 7.41 6.44
C THR A 258 13.37 6.13 6.39
N ALA A 259 12.46 5.94 7.35
CA ALA A 259 11.59 4.76 7.38
C ALA A 259 10.65 4.70 6.15
N LEU A 260 10.09 5.84 5.74
CA LEU A 260 9.23 5.94 4.55
C LEU A 260 10.01 5.70 3.26
N VAL A 261 11.19 6.29 3.10
CA VAL A 261 12.06 6.05 1.93
C VAL A 261 12.47 4.59 1.86
N ALA A 262 12.83 3.97 3.00
CA ALA A 262 13.14 2.56 3.08
C ALA A 262 11.95 1.69 2.66
N LEU A 263 10.73 2.02 3.11
CA LEU A 263 9.52 1.28 2.76
C LEU A 263 9.18 1.40 1.28
N VAL A 264 9.24 2.61 0.71
CA VAL A 264 8.96 2.84 -0.72
C VAL A 264 9.98 2.09 -1.57
N SER A 265 11.26 2.20 -1.22
CA SER A 265 12.34 1.48 -1.91
C SER A 265 12.16 -0.04 -1.79
N GLY A 266 11.83 -0.53 -0.60
CA GLY A 266 11.52 -1.94 -0.35
C GLY A 266 10.31 -2.42 -1.16
N THR A 267 9.27 -1.60 -1.27
CA THR A 267 8.07 -1.90 -2.07
C THR A 267 8.41 -2.05 -3.54
N ILE A 268 9.25 -1.17 -4.09
CA ILE A 268 9.72 -1.25 -5.49
C ILE A 268 10.53 -2.54 -5.69
N VAL A 269 11.54 -2.78 -4.84
CA VAL A 269 12.39 -3.98 -4.92
C VAL A 269 11.57 -5.26 -4.80
N ALA A 270 10.65 -5.33 -3.83
CA ALA A 270 9.77 -6.47 -3.65
C ALA A 270 8.83 -6.65 -4.84
N GLY A 271 8.25 -5.56 -5.36
CA GLY A 271 7.41 -5.58 -6.56
C GLY A 271 8.13 -6.16 -7.77
N VAL A 272 9.40 -5.79 -7.99
CA VAL A 272 10.22 -6.36 -9.07
C VAL A 272 10.48 -7.85 -8.84
N ARG A 273 10.89 -8.23 -7.63
CA ARG A 273 11.19 -9.64 -7.29
C ARG A 273 9.99 -10.56 -7.34
N LEU A 274 8.80 -10.04 -7.03
CA LEU A 274 7.52 -10.75 -7.14
C LEU A 274 6.97 -10.73 -8.58
N GLY A 275 7.60 -9.99 -9.49
CA GLY A 275 7.14 -9.82 -10.86
C GLY A 275 5.82 -9.04 -10.99
N MET A 276 5.46 -8.27 -9.96
CA MET A 276 4.28 -7.38 -9.92
C MET A 276 4.58 -6.01 -10.51
N LEU A 277 5.83 -5.56 -10.42
CA LEU A 277 6.35 -4.36 -11.08
C LEU A 277 7.27 -4.79 -12.21
N ARG A 278 6.94 -4.44 -13.46
CA ARG A 278 7.73 -4.82 -14.65
C ARG A 278 7.97 -3.62 -15.55
N LYS A 279 9.08 -3.67 -16.28
CA LYS A 279 9.31 -2.78 -17.43
C LYS A 279 8.45 -3.27 -18.59
N GLU A 280 7.62 -2.39 -19.11
CA GLU A 280 6.82 -2.63 -20.31
C GLU A 280 7.13 -1.55 -21.34
N PRO A 281 7.15 -1.89 -22.65
CA PRO A 281 7.32 -0.87 -23.69
C PRO A 281 6.13 0.09 -23.63
N VAL A 282 6.39 1.40 -23.76
CA VAL A 282 5.31 2.38 -23.89
C VAL A 282 4.55 2.06 -25.18
N ALA A 283 3.28 1.68 -25.04
CA ALA A 283 2.43 1.43 -26.19
C ALA A 283 2.39 2.71 -27.04
N ILE A 284 2.94 2.64 -28.25
CA ILE A 284 2.84 3.72 -29.23
C ILE A 284 1.40 3.72 -29.72
N ASP A 285 0.67 4.79 -29.45
CA ASP A 285 -0.66 4.99 -30.00
C ASP A 285 -0.56 5.26 -31.50
N LEU A 286 -0.71 4.21 -32.30
CA LEU A 286 -0.65 4.29 -33.76
C LEU A 286 -1.77 5.17 -34.35
N ARG A 287 -2.84 5.49 -33.59
CA ARG A 287 -3.91 6.38 -34.06
C ARG A 287 -3.51 7.85 -34.07
N ARG A 288 -2.58 8.26 -33.20
CA ARG A 288 -1.99 9.61 -33.21
C ARG A 288 -0.87 9.78 -34.24
N ALA A 289 -0.25 8.69 -34.68
CA ALA A 289 0.83 8.73 -35.66
C ALA A 289 0.32 8.96 -37.11
N GLY A 290 -0.98 8.77 -37.36
CA GLY A 290 -1.58 8.88 -38.70
C GLY A 290 -2.22 10.24 -39.04
N THR A 291 -2.26 11.21 -38.12
CA THR A 291 -2.90 12.52 -38.35
C THR A 291 -1.90 13.65 -38.62
N GLY A 292 -0.64 13.32 -38.90
CA GLY A 292 0.44 14.27 -39.17
C GLY A 292 0.92 14.26 -40.62
N GLY A 293 0.04 13.97 -41.59
CA GLY A 293 0.31 14.03 -43.02
C GLY A 293 -0.51 15.12 -43.68
#